data_AF-A0A0K0DUI8-F1
#
_entry.id   AF-A0A0K0DUI8-F1
#
_cell.length_a   1.000
_cell.length_b   1.000
_cell.length_c   1.000
_cell.angle_alpha   90.00
_cell.angle_beta   90.00
_cell.angle_gamma   90.00
#
_symmetry.space_group_name_H-M   'P 1'
#
loop_
_entity.id
_entity.type
_entity.pdbx_description
1 polymer ?
#
loop_
_entity_poly.entity_id
_entity_poly.type
_entity_poly.pdbx_seq_one_letter_code
_entity_poly.pdbx_strand_id
1 'polypeptide(L)'
;MAKEVDEYFSRMVDLIPPSMWGFDADANKKILLYKCSKVDSNLTNKEKRIINPKDKSYYARCSNVVADKISDIFKILKLKEEGKLVPKKSGNVEVPKKSEVKSTTETVKKQKQRKKLTPKEKSKLKKEKKEKALRNEKRKNENNENEPSSKKSKVEENEDTEVENDQKKTDLKVKLSFSKIKGVTDNSDKKITKAEKKDLFKGRDFKALLKKAERREERISQIREKNPEKADKIEENIKWKAALKRAEGEKIKDNPDLLKAASKRKEAIKEIRSKKWALRKKNVEENKMKKQSKREENIEKRRKEKVDKKIAKSKKKGRVILAKKK
;
A
#
# COMPACT_ATOMS: atom_id res chain seq x y z
N MET A 1 -7.18 -31.92 -48.58
CA MET A 1 -6.82 -30.59 -49.14
C MET A 1 -7.23 -29.42 -48.25
N ALA A 2 -8.49 -28.94 -48.22
CA ALA A 2 -8.80 -27.68 -47.50
C ALA A 2 -8.45 -27.68 -46.00
N LYS A 3 -8.70 -28.78 -45.28
CA LYS A 3 -8.33 -28.91 -43.84
C LYS A 3 -6.82 -28.94 -43.60
N GLU A 4 -6.06 -29.62 -44.47
CA GLU A 4 -4.59 -29.70 -44.35
C GLU A 4 -3.94 -28.35 -44.60
N VAL A 5 -4.47 -27.60 -45.57
CA VAL A 5 -4.03 -26.23 -45.88
C VAL A 5 -4.30 -25.30 -44.67
N ASP A 6 -5.47 -25.38 -44.05
CA ASP A 6 -5.82 -24.59 -42.85
C ASP A 6 -4.95 -24.96 -41.63
N GLU A 7 -4.63 -26.24 -41.45
CA GLU A 7 -3.68 -26.70 -40.43
C GLU A 7 -2.26 -26.18 -40.66
N TYR A 8 -1.78 -26.18 -41.92
CA TYR A 8 -0.47 -25.64 -42.27
C TYR A 8 -0.40 -24.14 -41.98
N PHE A 9 -1.38 -23.35 -42.43
CA PHE A 9 -1.45 -21.92 -42.15
C PHE A 9 -1.58 -21.64 -40.66
N SER A 10 -2.39 -22.40 -39.92
CA SER A 10 -2.51 -22.27 -38.47
C SER A 10 -1.17 -22.48 -37.76
N ARG A 11 -0.38 -23.47 -38.18
CA ARG A 11 0.97 -23.71 -37.62
C ARG A 11 1.93 -22.56 -37.94
N MET A 12 1.88 -21.99 -39.15
CA MET A 12 2.71 -20.84 -39.51
C MET A 12 2.34 -19.58 -38.72
N VAL A 13 1.03 -19.33 -38.57
CA VAL A 13 0.52 -18.18 -37.81
C VAL A 13 0.86 -18.32 -36.33
N ASP A 14 0.82 -19.51 -35.75
CA ASP A 14 1.18 -19.77 -34.36
C ASP A 14 2.68 -19.54 -34.03
N LEU A 15 3.54 -19.33 -35.03
CA LEU A 15 4.93 -18.90 -34.81
C LEU A 15 5.03 -17.41 -34.45
N ILE A 16 4.00 -16.62 -34.74
CA ILE A 16 3.96 -15.20 -34.43
C ILE A 16 3.45 -15.03 -33.00
N PRO A 17 4.19 -14.37 -32.09
CA PRO A 17 3.68 -14.08 -30.75
C PRO A 17 2.40 -13.23 -30.83
N PRO A 18 1.37 -13.51 -30.02
CA PRO A 18 0.14 -12.70 -29.99
C PRO A 18 0.36 -11.21 -29.75
N SER A 19 1.44 -10.85 -29.05
CA SER A 19 1.86 -9.46 -28.81
C SER A 19 2.27 -8.73 -30.08
N MET A 20 2.74 -9.44 -31.11
CA MET A 20 3.21 -8.88 -32.39
C MET A 20 2.13 -8.89 -33.47
N TRP A 21 1.09 -9.73 -33.33
CA TRP A 21 0.01 -9.85 -34.32
C TRP A 21 -0.85 -8.58 -34.46
N GLY A 22 -0.94 -7.75 -33.41
CA GLY A 22 -1.70 -6.50 -33.47
C GLY A 22 -3.22 -6.66 -33.33
N PHE A 23 -3.69 -7.54 -32.43
CA PHE A 23 -5.12 -7.64 -32.13
C PHE A 23 -5.72 -6.30 -31.69
N ASP A 24 -6.90 -5.96 -32.22
CA ASP A 24 -7.63 -4.75 -31.87
C ASP A 24 -7.99 -4.71 -30.36
N ALA A 25 -8.22 -3.51 -29.83
CA ALA A 25 -8.55 -3.28 -28.42
C ALA A 25 -9.77 -4.11 -27.96
N ASP A 26 -10.76 -4.25 -28.83
CA ASP A 26 -11.95 -5.06 -28.57
C ASP A 26 -11.65 -6.56 -28.52
N ALA A 27 -10.78 -7.06 -29.41
CA ALA A 27 -10.32 -8.45 -29.38
C ALA A 27 -9.54 -8.73 -28.08
N ASN A 28 -8.62 -7.85 -27.70
CA ASN A 28 -7.87 -7.94 -26.44
C ASN A 28 -8.79 -7.96 -25.22
N LYS A 29 -9.84 -7.13 -25.21
CA LYS A 29 -10.85 -7.12 -24.15
C LYS A 29 -11.65 -8.41 -24.10
N LYS A 30 -12.02 -8.98 -25.26
CA LYS A 30 -12.72 -10.28 -25.36
C LYS A 30 -11.84 -11.41 -24.81
N ILE A 31 -10.56 -11.46 -25.17
CA ILE A 31 -9.58 -12.44 -24.68
C ILE A 31 -9.40 -12.33 -23.16
N LEU A 32 -9.28 -11.10 -22.64
CA LEU A 32 -9.15 -10.87 -21.19
C LEU A 32 -10.39 -11.34 -20.43
N LEU A 33 -11.59 -11.08 -20.94
CA LEU A 33 -12.84 -11.55 -20.32
C LEU A 33 -12.93 -13.08 -20.33
N TYR A 34 -12.55 -13.73 -21.44
CA TYR A 34 -12.49 -15.18 -21.53
C TYR A 34 -11.54 -15.76 -20.48
N LYS A 35 -10.32 -15.22 -20.39
CA LYS A 35 -9.31 -15.60 -19.38
C LYS A 35 -9.85 -15.44 -17.96
N CYS A 36 -10.46 -14.30 -17.64
CA CYS A 36 -11.04 -14.07 -16.32
C CYS A 36 -12.18 -15.05 -16.00
N SER A 37 -13.07 -15.30 -16.95
CA SER A 37 -14.18 -16.24 -16.81
C SER A 37 -13.69 -17.67 -16.58
N LYS A 38 -12.69 -18.11 -17.35
CA LYS A 38 -12.12 -19.47 -17.24
C LYS A 38 -11.31 -19.67 -15.96
N VAL A 39 -10.60 -18.63 -15.49
CA VAL A 39 -9.99 -18.66 -14.15
C VAL A 39 -11.08 -18.76 -13.09
N ASP A 40 -12.13 -17.93 -13.19
CA ASP A 40 -13.21 -17.94 -12.21
C ASP A 40 -14.05 -19.22 -12.25
N SER A 41 -14.13 -19.96 -13.35
CA SER A 41 -14.78 -21.27 -13.35
C SER A 41 -14.02 -22.30 -12.52
N ASN A 42 -12.70 -22.15 -12.36
CA ASN A 42 -11.87 -23.10 -11.61
C ASN A 42 -11.75 -22.77 -10.11
N LEU A 43 -12.17 -21.57 -9.69
CA LEU A 43 -12.16 -21.17 -8.28
C LEU A 43 -13.53 -21.32 -7.63
N THR A 44 -13.54 -21.80 -6.39
CA THR A 44 -14.75 -21.76 -5.55
C THR A 44 -15.08 -20.31 -5.14
N ASN A 45 -16.34 -20.04 -4.79
CA ASN A 45 -16.78 -18.72 -4.32
C ASN A 45 -16.00 -18.20 -3.11
N LYS A 46 -15.43 -19.10 -2.30
CA LYS A 46 -14.57 -18.75 -1.15
C LYS A 46 -13.19 -18.30 -1.63
N GLU A 47 -12.60 -19.02 -2.59
CA GLU A 47 -11.28 -18.69 -3.13
C GLU A 47 -11.32 -17.39 -3.93
N LYS A 48 -12.37 -17.15 -4.73
CA LYS A 48 -12.58 -15.87 -5.46
C LYS A 48 -12.49 -14.65 -4.56
N ARG A 49 -12.97 -14.76 -3.31
CA ARG A 49 -12.98 -13.65 -2.33
C ARG A 49 -11.66 -13.47 -1.59
N ILE A 50 -10.82 -14.51 -1.54
CA ILE A 50 -9.59 -14.53 -0.72
C ILE A 50 -8.35 -14.35 -1.60
N ILE A 51 -8.38 -14.81 -2.84
CA ILE A 51 -7.20 -14.85 -3.72
C ILE A 51 -6.68 -13.43 -3.99
N ASN A 52 -5.39 -13.24 -3.78
CA ASN A 52 -4.71 -12.00 -4.12
C ASN A 52 -4.74 -11.83 -5.66
N PRO A 53 -4.96 -10.62 -6.20
CA PRO A 53 -4.86 -10.38 -7.63
C PRO A 53 -3.56 -10.91 -8.28
N LYS A 54 -2.43 -10.86 -7.55
CA LYS A 54 -1.15 -11.42 -8.03
C LYS A 54 -1.20 -12.95 -8.16
N ASP A 55 -1.78 -13.62 -7.18
CA ASP A 55 -1.92 -15.09 -7.17
C ASP A 55 -2.93 -15.54 -8.24
N LYS A 56 -3.98 -14.75 -8.48
CA LYS A 56 -4.95 -15.01 -9.56
C LYS A 56 -4.29 -14.91 -10.94
N SER A 57 -3.41 -13.91 -11.14
CA SER A 57 -2.63 -13.77 -12.37
C SER A 57 -1.60 -14.89 -12.55
N TYR A 58 -0.93 -15.31 -11.46
CA TYR A 58 -0.05 -16.47 -11.46
C TYR A 58 -0.81 -17.75 -11.81
N TYR A 59 -1.95 -18.01 -11.16
CA TYR A 59 -2.82 -19.14 -11.47
C TYR A 59 -3.25 -19.15 -12.94
N ALA A 60 -3.62 -17.99 -13.50
CA ALA A 60 -4.00 -17.89 -14.91
C ALA A 60 -2.87 -18.32 -15.86
N ARG A 61 -1.62 -17.95 -15.54
CA ARG A 61 -0.43 -18.36 -16.32
C ARG A 61 -0.12 -19.85 -16.18
N CYS A 62 -0.31 -20.43 -14.99
CA CYS A 62 -0.04 -21.85 -14.76
C CYS A 62 -1.15 -22.79 -15.24
N SER A 63 -2.37 -22.28 -15.49
CA SER A 63 -3.55 -23.10 -15.81
C SER A 63 -3.81 -23.30 -17.30
N ASN A 64 -2.84 -23.00 -18.18
CA ASN A 64 -2.99 -23.01 -19.65
C ASN A 64 -4.22 -22.23 -20.14
N VAL A 65 -4.68 -21.24 -19.36
CA VAL A 65 -5.82 -20.38 -19.71
C VAL A 65 -5.37 -19.18 -20.55
N VAL A 66 -4.08 -18.86 -20.52
CA VAL A 66 -3.49 -17.86 -21.41
C VAL A 66 -3.27 -18.50 -22.77
N ALA A 67 -3.88 -17.92 -23.81
CA ALA A 67 -3.65 -18.33 -25.18
C ALA A 67 -2.34 -17.72 -25.68
N ASP A 68 -1.31 -18.55 -25.78
CA ASP A 68 0.01 -18.17 -26.31
C ASP A 68 0.07 -18.29 -27.84
N LYS A 69 -0.91 -18.96 -28.45
CA LYS A 69 -1.04 -19.20 -29.89
C LYS A 69 -2.15 -18.35 -30.49
N ILE A 70 -1.94 -17.84 -31.70
CA ILE A 70 -2.93 -17.04 -32.41
C ILE A 70 -4.14 -17.90 -32.83
N SER A 71 -3.92 -19.16 -33.20
CA SER A 71 -4.98 -20.12 -33.51
C SER A 71 -5.93 -20.31 -32.32
N ASP A 72 -5.40 -20.34 -31.09
CA ASP A 72 -6.20 -20.44 -29.87
C ASP A 72 -6.98 -19.14 -29.60
N ILE A 73 -6.41 -17.98 -29.91
CA ILE A 73 -7.11 -16.70 -29.84
C ILE A 73 -8.27 -16.67 -30.84
N PHE A 74 -8.06 -17.13 -32.08
CA PHE A 74 -9.15 -17.22 -33.06
C PHE A 74 -10.24 -18.19 -32.63
N LYS A 75 -9.92 -19.33 -32.00
CA LYS A 75 -10.93 -20.22 -31.40
C LYS A 75 -11.73 -19.50 -30.30
N ILE A 76 -11.05 -18.72 -29.43
CA ILE A 76 -11.71 -17.95 -28.37
C ILE A 76 -12.65 -16.89 -28.94
N LEU A 77 -12.25 -16.22 -30.03
CA LEU A 77 -13.06 -15.20 -30.69
C LEU A 77 -14.28 -15.83 -31.37
N LYS A 78 -14.12 -16.97 -32.07
CA LYS A 78 -15.22 -17.74 -32.69
C LYS A 78 -16.24 -18.25 -31.66
N LEU A 79 -15.78 -18.80 -30.53
CA LEU A 79 -16.66 -19.31 -29.46
C LEU A 79 -17.63 -18.28 -28.88
N LYS A 80 -17.31 -16.99 -29.01
CA LYS A 80 -18.16 -15.91 -28.50
C LYS A 80 -19.22 -15.45 -29.52
N GLU A 81 -18.96 -15.61 -30.81
CA GLU A 81 -19.95 -15.35 -31.86
C GLU A 81 -21.09 -16.37 -31.80
N GLU A 82 -20.81 -17.58 -31.30
CA GLU A 82 -21.81 -18.67 -31.17
C GLU A 82 -22.58 -18.69 -29.83
N GLY A 83 -22.58 -17.60 -29.05
CA GLY A 83 -23.70 -17.33 -28.14
C GLY A 83 -23.74 -18.05 -26.78
N LYS A 84 -22.66 -18.08 -26.00
CA LYS A 84 -22.75 -18.33 -24.54
C LYS A 84 -21.81 -17.42 -23.73
N LEU A 85 -22.33 -16.92 -22.61
CA LEU A 85 -21.68 -16.15 -21.51
C LEU A 85 -21.77 -14.60 -21.58
N VAL A 86 -22.96 -14.07 -21.27
CA VAL A 86 -23.11 -12.75 -20.63
C VAL A 86 -23.51 -12.97 -19.16
N PRO A 87 -22.71 -12.57 -18.15
CA PRO A 87 -23.24 -12.38 -16.82
C PRO A 87 -24.11 -11.12 -16.78
N LYS A 88 -25.38 -11.29 -16.38
CA LYS A 88 -26.39 -10.25 -16.15
C LYS A 88 -25.81 -9.01 -15.45
N LYS A 89 -25.91 -7.84 -16.09
CA LYS A 89 -25.89 -6.53 -15.43
C LYS A 89 -27.20 -6.38 -14.64
N SER A 90 -27.12 -6.18 -13.33
CA SER A 90 -28.21 -5.53 -12.57
C SER A 90 -28.02 -4.02 -12.67
N GLY A 91 -28.97 -3.36 -13.32
CA GLY A 91 -29.06 -1.90 -13.45
C GLY A 91 -29.58 -1.21 -12.18
N ASN A 92 -29.39 0.11 -12.18
CA ASN A 92 -29.88 1.11 -11.23
C ASN A 92 -31.30 0.84 -10.71
N VAL A 93 -31.51 0.92 -9.38
CA VAL A 93 -32.71 1.49 -8.75
C VAL A 93 -32.32 2.06 -7.38
N GLU A 94 -32.98 3.14 -7.01
CA GLU A 94 -32.75 4.13 -5.96
C GLU A 94 -32.82 3.62 -4.50
N VAL A 95 -32.22 4.41 -3.61
CA VAL A 95 -32.33 4.42 -2.14
C VAL A 95 -33.58 5.27 -1.76
N PRO A 96 -34.32 5.18 -0.62
CA PRO A 96 -34.13 4.44 0.66
C PRO A 96 -35.39 3.78 1.29
N LYS A 97 -35.21 2.86 2.26
CA LYS A 97 -35.55 3.00 3.70
C LYS A 97 -35.50 1.63 4.41
N LYS A 98 -34.97 1.66 5.64
CA LYS A 98 -34.76 0.52 6.54
C LYS A 98 -36.04 0.20 7.31
N SER A 99 -36.65 -0.95 7.02
CA SER A 99 -37.43 -1.77 7.95
C SER A 99 -37.72 -3.08 7.23
N GLU A 100 -37.72 -4.21 7.95
CA GLU A 100 -37.77 -5.60 7.40
C GLU A 100 -36.40 -5.98 6.81
N VAL A 101 -35.62 -6.93 7.35
CA VAL A 101 -35.92 -8.36 7.44
C VAL A 101 -35.03 -8.93 8.55
N LYS A 102 -35.62 -9.21 9.72
CA LYS A 102 -35.10 -10.13 10.73
C LYS A 102 -35.72 -11.50 10.44
N SER A 103 -35.10 -12.38 9.66
CA SER A 103 -35.55 -13.80 9.59
C SER A 103 -34.65 -14.80 8.87
N THR A 104 -33.42 -14.46 8.42
CA THR A 104 -32.61 -15.42 7.64
C THR A 104 -31.14 -15.44 8.04
N THR A 105 -30.82 -15.86 9.26
CA THR A 105 -29.42 -16.02 9.73
C THR A 105 -29.14 -17.28 10.56
N GLU A 106 -30.00 -18.30 10.54
CA GLU A 106 -29.81 -19.51 11.38
C GLU A 106 -29.46 -20.82 10.65
N THR A 107 -29.42 -20.88 9.32
CA THR A 107 -29.35 -22.16 8.60
C THR A 107 -28.02 -22.54 7.95
N VAL A 108 -26.88 -21.90 8.28
CA VAL A 108 -25.56 -22.27 7.70
C VAL A 108 -24.44 -22.32 8.75
N LYS A 109 -24.61 -23.15 9.77
CA LYS A 109 -23.57 -23.56 10.72
C LYS A 109 -23.38 -25.08 10.70
N LYS A 110 -22.72 -25.63 9.67
CA LYS A 110 -22.11 -26.97 9.69
C LYS A 110 -21.11 -27.07 8.54
N GLN A 111 -20.00 -27.79 8.77
CA GLN A 111 -18.91 -28.15 7.83
C GLN A 111 -17.80 -27.09 7.56
N LYS A 112 -16.86 -26.97 8.49
CA LYS A 112 -15.45 -26.60 8.22
C LYS A 112 -14.52 -27.47 9.08
N GLN A 113 -14.17 -28.66 8.59
CA GLN A 113 -13.08 -29.45 9.15
C GLN A 113 -11.74 -28.88 8.66
N ARG A 114 -10.91 -28.39 9.58
CA ARG A 114 -9.55 -27.91 9.33
C ARG A 114 -8.59 -29.09 9.41
N LYS A 115 -7.90 -29.44 8.31
CA LYS A 115 -6.72 -30.32 8.33
C LYS A 115 -5.71 -29.75 9.34
N LYS A 116 -5.43 -30.49 10.42
CA LYS A 116 -4.46 -30.15 11.46
C LYS A 116 -3.08 -30.61 10.97
N LEU A 117 -2.14 -29.67 10.78
CA LEU A 117 -0.71 -29.95 10.59
C LEU A 117 -0.21 -30.94 11.64
N THR A 118 0.59 -31.90 11.20
CA THR A 118 1.12 -32.98 12.06
C THR A 118 2.06 -32.42 13.14
N PRO A 119 2.22 -33.09 14.30
CA PRO A 119 3.13 -32.66 15.36
C PRO A 119 4.58 -32.46 14.89
N LYS A 120 5.03 -33.27 13.91
CA LYS A 120 6.39 -33.19 13.32
C LYS A 120 6.62 -31.89 12.53
N GLU A 121 5.63 -31.42 11.78
CA GLU A 121 5.75 -30.14 11.03
C GLU A 121 5.76 -28.93 11.96
N LYS A 122 4.99 -28.97 13.06
CA LYS A 122 4.99 -27.90 14.07
C LYS A 122 6.32 -27.80 14.83
N SER A 123 7.03 -28.90 15.03
CA SER A 123 8.34 -28.89 15.71
C SER A 123 9.44 -28.34 14.80
N LYS A 124 9.44 -28.72 13.50
CA LYS A 124 10.36 -28.16 12.49
C LYS A 124 10.22 -26.65 12.36
N LEU A 125 8.99 -26.15 12.22
CA LEU A 125 8.69 -24.70 12.16
C LEU A 125 9.10 -23.92 13.43
N LYS A 126 9.11 -24.57 14.61
CA LYS A 126 9.58 -23.95 15.85
C LYS A 126 11.11 -23.90 15.94
N LYS A 127 11.81 -24.96 15.50
CA LYS A 127 13.29 -24.99 15.48
C LYS A 127 13.84 -23.93 14.52
N GLU A 128 13.30 -23.84 13.31
CA GLU A 128 13.74 -22.87 12.30
C GLU A 128 13.55 -21.40 12.74
N LYS A 129 12.47 -21.11 13.49
CA LYS A 129 12.25 -19.77 14.05
C LYS A 129 13.24 -19.39 15.15
N LYS A 130 13.67 -20.35 15.99
CA LYS A 130 14.66 -20.09 17.06
C LYS A 130 16.04 -19.84 16.47
N GLU A 131 16.43 -20.60 15.46
CA GLU A 131 17.72 -20.45 14.78
C GLU A 131 17.86 -19.10 14.07
N LYS A 132 16.80 -18.66 13.37
CA LYS A 132 16.76 -17.32 12.74
C LYS A 132 16.85 -16.18 13.76
N ALA A 133 16.33 -16.34 14.98
CA ALA A 133 16.43 -15.34 16.03
C ALA A 133 17.86 -15.21 16.58
N LEU A 134 18.51 -16.35 16.89
CA LEU A 134 19.91 -16.41 17.35
C LEU A 134 20.89 -15.80 16.32
N ARG A 135 20.68 -16.04 15.02
CA ARG A 135 21.52 -15.47 13.96
C ARG A 135 21.39 -13.95 13.84
N ASN A 136 20.20 -13.40 14.09
CA ASN A 136 19.98 -11.95 14.07
C ASN A 136 20.55 -11.24 15.31
N GLU A 137 20.65 -11.94 16.44
CA GLU A 137 21.22 -11.39 17.68
C GLU A 137 22.74 -11.28 17.60
N LYS A 138 23.43 -12.32 17.08
CA LYS A 138 24.89 -12.27 16.84
C LYS A 138 25.31 -11.10 15.93
N ARG A 139 24.55 -10.87 14.85
CA ARG A 139 24.79 -9.76 13.90
C ARG A 139 24.59 -8.37 14.50
N LYS A 140 23.85 -8.24 15.60
CA LYS A 140 23.66 -6.96 16.28
C LYS A 140 24.79 -6.63 17.26
N ASN A 141 25.41 -7.65 17.88
CA ASN A 141 26.53 -7.42 18.79
C ASN A 141 27.84 -7.09 18.07
N GLU A 142 28.13 -7.74 16.93
CA GLU A 142 29.36 -7.46 16.15
C GLU A 142 29.41 -6.03 15.58
N ASN A 143 28.28 -5.36 15.43
CA ASN A 143 28.20 -4.01 14.83
C ASN A 143 28.30 -2.87 15.86
N ASN A 144 28.45 -3.16 17.16
CA ASN A 144 28.37 -2.16 18.22
C ASN A 144 29.71 -1.95 18.99
N GLU A 145 30.78 -2.67 18.63
CA GLU A 145 32.08 -2.56 19.32
C GLU A 145 33.08 -1.61 18.63
N ASN A 146 32.72 -1.00 17.50
CA ASN A 146 33.56 -0.05 16.77
C ASN A 146 32.87 1.32 16.59
N GLU A 147 32.93 2.20 17.59
CA GLU A 147 33.48 3.57 17.47
C GLU A 147 33.16 4.46 18.69
N PRO A 148 34.14 5.24 19.19
CA PRO A 148 34.04 5.98 20.44
C PRO A 148 33.58 7.44 20.30
N SER A 149 32.96 7.88 21.40
CA SER A 149 32.51 9.22 21.76
C SER A 149 33.57 10.33 21.62
N SER A 150 33.17 11.50 21.11
CA SER A 150 33.64 12.78 21.66
C SER A 150 32.56 13.88 21.58
N LYS A 151 32.11 14.30 22.77
CA LYS A 151 31.38 15.54 23.06
C LYS A 151 32.39 16.64 23.36
N LYS A 152 32.13 17.88 22.92
CA LYS A 152 32.22 19.06 23.80
C LYS A 152 31.51 20.28 23.20
N SER A 153 30.90 21.00 24.14
CA SER A 153 30.05 22.19 24.15
C SER A 153 30.76 23.52 23.89
N LYS A 154 29.97 24.62 23.87
CA LYS A 154 30.26 26.05 24.20
C LYS A 154 30.08 26.96 22.96
N VAL A 155 29.38 28.10 22.89
CA VAL A 155 28.44 28.92 23.71
C VAL A 155 28.11 30.16 22.85
N GLU A 156 26.90 30.77 23.02
CA GLU A 156 26.48 32.18 22.75
C GLU A 156 26.79 32.86 21.39
N GLU A 157 26.28 34.03 21.03
CA GLU A 157 24.96 34.70 21.09
C GLU A 157 25.07 35.90 20.10
N ASN A 158 23.95 36.24 19.45
CA ASN A 158 23.52 37.47 18.75
C ASN A 158 24.49 38.67 18.59
N GLU A 159 24.58 39.22 17.37
CA GLU A 159 24.21 40.61 16.95
C GLU A 159 25.53 41.37 16.66
N ASP A 160 25.74 42.24 15.66
CA ASP A 160 24.95 42.93 14.65
C ASP A 160 25.80 43.16 13.39
N THR A 161 25.17 43.55 12.28
CA THR A 161 25.84 43.92 11.02
C THR A 161 25.52 45.38 10.67
N GLU A 162 26.54 46.21 10.46
CA GLU A 162 26.49 47.42 9.64
C GLU A 162 27.51 47.29 8.49
N VAL A 163 27.02 47.07 7.25
CA VAL A 163 27.03 48.01 6.10
C VAL A 163 28.41 48.59 5.73
N GLU A 164 29.00 48.14 4.61
CA GLU A 164 29.31 48.99 3.45
C GLU A 164 29.82 48.20 2.22
N ASN A 165 29.56 48.78 1.04
CA ASN A 165 29.83 48.27 -0.31
C ASN A 165 31.33 48.17 -0.62
N ASP A 166 31.72 47.24 -1.50
CA ASP A 166 32.46 47.62 -2.72
C ASP A 166 32.65 46.47 -3.72
N GLN A 167 32.50 46.83 -5.00
CA GLN A 167 32.55 45.95 -6.18
C GLN A 167 33.99 45.81 -6.69
N LYS A 168 34.53 44.58 -6.82
CA LYS A 168 35.62 44.28 -7.78
C LYS A 168 35.48 42.87 -8.37
N LYS A 169 35.19 42.81 -9.68
CA LYS A 169 35.37 41.62 -10.53
C LYS A 169 36.81 41.60 -11.02
N THR A 170 37.49 40.47 -10.90
CA THR A 170 38.75 40.20 -11.61
C THR A 170 38.63 38.89 -12.39
N ASP A 171 38.88 38.97 -13.70
CA ASP A 171 38.89 37.86 -14.64
C ASP A 171 40.10 36.95 -14.40
N LEU A 172 39.85 35.68 -14.09
CA LEU A 172 40.89 34.64 -13.95
C LEU A 172 41.08 33.90 -15.28
N LYS A 173 42.15 34.27 -15.99
CA LYS A 173 42.68 33.59 -17.19
C LYS A 173 43.34 32.26 -16.79
N VAL A 174 42.57 31.17 -16.75
CA VAL A 174 43.08 29.84 -16.36
C VAL A 174 43.70 29.12 -17.56
N LYS A 175 45.02 28.95 -17.56
CA LYS A 175 45.79 28.07 -18.47
C LYS A 175 45.38 26.61 -18.22
N LEU A 176 44.76 25.98 -19.22
CA LEU A 176 44.46 24.55 -19.24
C LEU A 176 45.74 23.76 -19.51
N SER A 177 46.20 22.97 -18.53
CA SER A 177 47.28 21.99 -18.70
C SER A 177 46.69 20.60 -18.92
N PHE A 178 47.19 19.93 -19.96
CA PHE A 178 46.61 18.69 -20.53
C PHE A 178 46.75 17.46 -19.61
N SER A 179 47.56 17.53 -18.55
CA SER A 179 47.81 16.39 -17.65
C SER A 179 46.88 16.31 -16.43
N LYS A 180 45.86 17.17 -16.33
CA LYS A 180 44.91 17.17 -15.20
C LYS A 180 43.51 17.60 -15.61
N ILE A 181 42.93 16.91 -16.60
CA ILE A 181 41.48 16.97 -16.84
C ILE A 181 40.80 16.16 -15.73
N LYS A 182 40.77 16.69 -14.50
CA LYS A 182 39.89 16.18 -13.46
C LYS A 182 38.49 16.74 -13.72
N GLY A 183 37.77 16.03 -14.58
CA GLY A 183 36.31 16.00 -14.63
C GLY A 183 35.63 17.35 -14.81
N VAL A 184 35.52 17.80 -16.05
CA VAL A 184 34.44 18.68 -16.51
C VAL A 184 33.16 17.84 -16.61
N THR A 185 32.73 17.28 -15.48
CA THR A 185 31.56 16.40 -15.24
C THR A 185 31.59 16.19 -13.72
N ASP A 186 30.78 16.79 -12.84
CA ASP A 186 29.37 17.12 -12.90
C ASP A 186 29.10 18.32 -11.98
N ASN A 187 28.52 19.41 -12.48
CA ASN A 187 28.00 20.48 -11.62
C ASN A 187 26.69 20.08 -10.90
N SER A 188 26.39 18.78 -10.77
CA SER A 188 25.17 18.26 -10.13
C SER A 188 25.16 18.46 -8.61
N ASP A 189 26.32 18.67 -7.98
CA ASP A 189 26.46 18.82 -6.53
C ASP A 189 26.62 20.28 -6.07
N LYS A 190 26.08 21.24 -6.83
CA LYS A 190 25.88 22.59 -6.28
C LYS A 190 24.95 22.48 -5.08
N LYS A 191 25.52 22.54 -3.87
CA LYS A 191 24.78 22.57 -2.60
C LYS A 191 23.70 23.65 -2.71
N ILE A 192 22.46 23.20 -2.91
CA ILE A 192 21.27 24.07 -3.07
C ILE A 192 21.33 25.13 -1.96
N THR A 193 21.42 26.40 -2.36
CA THR A 193 21.56 27.49 -1.39
C THR A 193 20.33 27.54 -0.49
N LYS A 194 20.46 28.07 0.74
CA LYS A 194 19.32 28.22 1.66
C LYS A 194 18.16 28.98 0.99
N ALA A 195 18.47 29.92 0.08
CA ALA A 195 17.50 30.68 -0.70
C ALA A 195 16.75 29.82 -1.73
N GLU A 196 17.44 28.96 -2.47
CA GLU A 196 16.82 28.05 -3.44
C GLU A 196 15.91 27.03 -2.74
N LYS A 197 16.32 26.49 -1.58
CA LYS A 197 15.46 25.62 -0.76
C LYS A 197 14.17 26.33 -0.33
N LYS A 198 14.25 27.65 -0.06
CA LYS A 198 13.08 28.49 0.23
C LYS A 198 12.17 28.75 -0.97
N ASP A 199 12.52 28.36 -2.19
CA ASP A 199 11.63 28.45 -3.36
C ASP A 199 11.25 27.06 -3.93
N LEU A 200 11.88 25.99 -3.44
CA LEU A 200 11.50 24.62 -3.81
C LEU A 200 10.16 24.20 -3.17
N PHE A 201 9.08 24.21 -3.93
CA PHE A 201 7.79 23.63 -3.54
C PHE A 201 7.75 22.11 -3.76
N LYS A 202 8.72 21.44 -3.15
CA LYS A 202 8.88 19.99 -3.19
C LYS A 202 8.64 19.43 -1.79
N GLY A 203 8.01 18.26 -1.70
CA GLY A 203 7.79 17.59 -0.42
C GLY A 203 6.39 16.99 -0.26
N ARG A 204 6.14 16.43 0.94
CA ARG A 204 4.90 15.74 1.33
C ARG A 204 4.19 16.42 2.50
N ASP A 205 4.70 17.56 2.95
CA ASP A 205 4.14 18.35 4.04
C ASP A 205 3.33 19.51 3.50
N PHE A 206 2.08 19.20 3.19
CA PHE A 206 1.14 20.14 2.58
C PHE A 206 0.88 21.39 3.44
N LYS A 207 0.93 21.28 4.78
CA LYS A 207 0.81 22.45 5.68
C LYS A 207 1.99 23.41 5.54
N ALA A 208 3.21 22.87 5.46
CA ALA A 208 4.41 23.68 5.29
C ALA A 208 4.47 24.32 3.89
N LEU A 209 4.04 23.57 2.86
CA LEU A 209 3.90 24.09 1.50
C LEU A 209 2.82 25.17 1.41
N LEU A 210 1.69 25.02 2.11
CA LEU A 210 0.63 26.02 2.15
C LEU A 210 1.13 27.34 2.75
N LYS A 211 1.77 27.27 3.93
CA LYS A 211 2.38 28.45 4.57
C LYS A 211 3.43 29.12 3.67
N LYS A 212 4.10 28.34 2.82
CA LYS A 212 5.09 28.84 1.87
C LYS A 212 4.44 29.56 0.69
N ALA A 213 3.31 29.05 0.19
CA ALA A 213 2.52 29.69 -0.85
C ALA A 213 1.93 31.02 -0.33
N GLU A 214 1.32 31.00 0.86
CA GLU A 214 0.73 32.18 1.51
C GLU A 214 1.79 33.28 1.71
N ARG A 215 2.96 32.96 2.27
CA ARG A 215 4.07 33.92 2.40
C ARG A 215 4.58 34.50 1.08
N ARG A 216 4.49 33.72 -0.02
CA ARG A 216 4.90 34.17 -1.35
C ARG A 216 3.88 35.18 -1.88
N GLU A 217 2.60 34.87 -1.75
CA GLU A 217 1.49 35.74 -2.11
C GLU A 217 1.51 37.04 -1.29
N GLU A 218 1.69 36.95 0.03
CA GLU A 218 1.86 38.11 0.93
C GLU A 218 3.02 39.01 0.49
N ARG A 219 4.18 38.43 0.17
CA ARG A 219 5.34 39.21 -0.32
C ARG A 219 5.04 39.91 -1.65
N ILE A 220 4.36 39.23 -2.57
CA ILE A 220 3.98 39.83 -3.86
C ILE A 220 2.96 40.95 -3.65
N SER A 221 1.98 40.75 -2.76
CA SER A 221 1.00 41.78 -2.37
C SER A 221 1.67 43.02 -1.78
N GLN A 222 2.59 42.86 -0.83
CA GLN A 222 3.37 43.96 -0.25
C GLN A 222 4.20 44.72 -1.28
N ILE A 223 4.73 44.05 -2.30
CA ILE A 223 5.46 44.69 -3.39
C ILE A 223 4.49 45.42 -4.32
N ARG A 224 3.33 44.84 -4.60
CA ARG A 224 2.29 45.42 -5.45
C ARG A 224 1.74 46.72 -4.89
N GLU A 225 1.59 46.82 -3.57
CA GLU A 225 1.23 48.06 -2.87
C GLU A 225 2.25 49.18 -3.06
N LYS A 226 3.54 48.85 -3.12
CA LYS A 226 4.62 49.84 -3.29
C LYS A 226 4.90 50.18 -4.75
N ASN A 227 4.92 49.17 -5.62
CA ASN A 227 5.31 49.27 -7.03
C ASN A 227 4.61 48.17 -7.85
N PRO A 228 3.50 48.45 -8.55
CA PRO A 228 2.77 47.43 -9.32
C PRO A 228 3.63 46.79 -10.41
N GLU A 229 4.40 47.57 -11.18
CA GLU A 229 5.25 47.05 -12.26
C GLU A 229 6.31 46.06 -11.79
N LYS A 230 6.87 46.29 -10.59
CA LYS A 230 7.87 45.38 -10.00
C LYS A 230 7.20 44.06 -9.58
N ALA A 231 5.98 44.12 -9.07
CA ALA A 231 5.21 42.93 -8.72
C ALA A 231 4.91 42.08 -9.96
N ASP A 232 4.47 42.71 -11.05
CA ASP A 232 4.15 42.01 -12.31
C ASP A 232 5.39 41.32 -12.90
N LYS A 233 6.54 42.02 -12.96
CA LYS A 233 7.82 41.43 -13.39
C LYS A 233 8.25 40.25 -12.51
N ILE A 234 8.01 40.32 -11.20
CA ILE A 234 8.28 39.22 -10.28
C ILE A 234 7.34 38.04 -10.55
N GLU A 235 6.04 38.27 -10.69
CA GLU A 235 5.07 37.23 -11.04
C GLU A 235 5.39 36.53 -12.36
N GLU A 236 5.74 37.30 -13.40
CA GLU A 236 6.17 36.76 -14.69
C GLU A 236 7.42 35.89 -14.55
N ASN A 237 8.46 36.37 -13.88
CA ASN A 237 9.69 35.61 -13.64
C ASN A 237 9.40 34.29 -12.89
N ILE A 238 8.47 34.33 -11.93
CA ILE A 238 8.02 33.15 -11.20
C ILE A 238 7.29 32.17 -12.12
N LYS A 239 6.37 32.66 -12.95
CA LYS A 239 5.62 31.86 -13.92
C LYS A 239 6.57 31.18 -14.91
N TRP A 240 7.55 31.91 -15.46
CA TRP A 240 8.58 31.38 -16.37
C TRP A 240 9.50 30.36 -15.71
N LYS A 241 10.03 30.64 -14.51
CA LYS A 241 10.85 29.68 -13.74
C LYS A 241 10.07 28.40 -13.42
N ALA A 242 8.80 28.52 -13.08
CA ALA A 242 7.94 27.36 -12.83
C ALA A 242 7.66 26.57 -14.12
N ALA A 243 7.44 27.24 -15.24
CA ALA A 243 7.28 26.59 -16.55
C ALA A 243 8.54 25.82 -16.96
N LEU A 244 9.72 26.45 -16.84
CA LEU A 244 11.01 25.83 -17.16
C LEU A 244 11.27 24.58 -16.31
N LYS A 245 11.09 24.67 -14.98
CA LYS A 245 11.23 23.51 -14.08
C LYS A 245 10.22 22.41 -14.37
N ARG A 246 8.99 22.74 -14.75
CA ARG A 246 8.00 21.72 -15.17
C ARG A 246 8.42 21.04 -16.48
N ALA A 247 8.99 21.79 -17.43
CA ALA A 247 9.52 21.26 -18.70
C ALA A 247 10.74 20.35 -18.48
N GLU A 248 11.59 20.66 -17.50
CA GLU A 248 12.69 19.79 -17.04
C GLU A 248 12.18 18.48 -16.38
N GLY A 249 10.89 18.41 -16.04
CA GLY A 249 10.25 17.25 -15.41
C GLY A 249 10.08 17.37 -13.90
N GLU A 250 10.41 18.51 -13.29
CA GLU A 250 10.21 18.73 -11.87
C GLU A 250 8.74 18.99 -11.53
N LYS A 251 8.21 18.20 -10.58
CA LYS A 251 6.84 18.35 -10.08
C LYS A 251 6.74 19.47 -9.04
N ILE A 252 6.29 20.64 -9.49
CA ILE A 252 6.11 21.85 -8.68
C ILE A 252 4.69 21.86 -8.06
N LYS A 253 4.58 22.15 -6.75
CA LYS A 253 3.34 22.07 -5.96
C LYS A 253 2.97 23.41 -5.31
N ASP A 254 2.63 24.39 -6.13
CA ASP A 254 2.52 25.79 -5.67
C ASP A 254 1.06 26.23 -5.47
N ASN A 255 0.10 25.49 -6.02
CA ASN A 255 -1.31 25.88 -6.00
C ASN A 255 -1.92 25.79 -4.59
N PRO A 256 -2.34 26.90 -3.96
CA PRO A 256 -2.80 26.92 -2.57
C PRO A 256 -4.06 26.07 -2.35
N ASP A 257 -5.02 26.07 -3.27
CA ASP A 257 -6.27 25.31 -3.15
C ASP A 257 -6.04 23.80 -3.13
N LEU A 258 -5.13 23.33 -3.99
CA LEU A 258 -4.74 21.92 -4.02
C LEU A 258 -3.97 21.53 -2.76
N LEU A 259 -3.15 22.43 -2.21
CA LEU A 259 -2.44 22.21 -0.94
C LEU A 259 -3.42 22.13 0.24
N LYS A 260 -4.42 23.02 0.30
CA LYS A 260 -5.52 22.98 1.29
C LYS A 260 -6.28 21.65 1.20
N ALA A 261 -6.70 21.26 0.00
CA ALA A 261 -7.40 19.99 -0.23
C ALA A 261 -6.53 18.78 0.14
N ALA A 262 -5.25 18.78 -0.21
CA ALA A 262 -4.31 17.71 0.11
C ALA A 262 -4.06 17.60 1.63
N SER A 263 -3.99 18.73 2.35
CA SER A 263 -3.91 18.76 3.81
C SER A 263 -5.13 18.09 4.44
N LYS A 264 -6.34 18.49 4.04
CA LYS A 264 -7.60 17.90 4.53
C LYS A 264 -7.67 16.39 4.27
N ARG A 265 -7.25 15.91 3.09
CA ARG A 265 -7.16 14.47 2.79
C ARG A 265 -6.18 13.75 3.71
N LYS A 266 -5.01 14.33 3.98
CA LYS A 266 -4.00 13.75 4.89
C LYS A 266 -4.56 13.61 6.31
N GLU A 267 -5.32 14.60 6.77
CA GLU A 267 -6.01 14.58 8.07
C GLU A 267 -7.12 13.53 8.12
N ALA A 268 -8.01 13.48 7.13
CA ALA A 268 -9.05 12.46 7.03
C ALA A 268 -8.48 11.04 7.03
N ILE A 269 -7.38 10.80 6.30
CA ILE A 269 -6.69 9.50 6.31
C ILE A 269 -6.13 9.18 7.71
N LYS A 270 -5.57 10.18 8.42
CA LYS A 270 -5.06 10.00 9.79
C LYS A 270 -6.18 9.62 10.75
N GLU A 271 -7.35 10.26 10.64
CA GLU A 271 -8.54 9.92 11.43
C GLU A 271 -9.04 8.51 11.16
N ILE A 272 -9.18 8.12 9.88
CA ILE A 272 -9.60 6.76 9.50
C ILE A 272 -8.62 5.73 10.08
N ARG A 273 -7.31 5.99 10.00
CA ARG A 273 -6.29 5.13 10.58
C ARG A 273 -6.40 5.06 12.10
N SER A 274 -6.63 6.20 12.76
CA SER A 274 -6.86 6.27 14.21
C SER A 274 -8.07 5.44 14.64
N LYS A 275 -9.22 5.61 13.97
CA LYS A 275 -10.45 4.82 14.21
C LYS A 275 -10.22 3.33 14.02
N LYS A 276 -9.55 2.94 12.91
CA LYS A 276 -9.20 1.52 12.65
C LYS A 276 -8.29 0.96 13.75
N TRP A 277 -7.33 1.74 14.23
CA TRP A 277 -6.43 1.33 15.31
C TRP A 277 -7.16 1.18 16.64
N ALA A 278 -8.03 2.13 16.98
CA ALA A 278 -8.87 2.07 18.17
C ALA A 278 -9.78 0.84 18.14
N LEU A 279 -10.41 0.53 16.99
CA LEU A 279 -11.22 -0.68 16.81
C LEU A 279 -10.39 -1.95 16.98
N ARG A 280 -9.15 -1.98 16.47
CA ARG A 280 -8.23 -3.13 16.69
C ARG A 280 -7.90 -3.30 18.17
N LYS A 281 -7.58 -2.22 18.88
CA LYS A 281 -7.33 -2.25 20.33
C LYS A 281 -8.54 -2.79 21.09
N LYS A 282 -9.73 -2.26 20.80
CA LYS A 282 -11.00 -2.72 21.40
C LYS A 282 -11.24 -4.22 21.14
N ASN A 283 -11.08 -4.69 19.90
CA ASN A 283 -11.26 -6.10 19.57
C ASN A 283 -10.21 -7.00 20.26
N VAL A 284 -8.96 -6.55 20.40
CA VAL A 284 -7.93 -7.29 21.16
C VAL A 284 -8.36 -7.42 22.62
N GLU A 285 -8.84 -6.35 23.23
CA GLU A 285 -9.27 -6.35 24.63
C GLU A 285 -10.52 -7.21 24.84
N GLU A 286 -11.53 -7.09 23.99
CA GLU A 286 -12.71 -7.98 24.01
C GLU A 286 -12.32 -9.45 23.88
N ASN A 287 -11.35 -9.78 23.02
CA ASN A 287 -10.90 -11.17 22.85
C ASN A 287 -10.13 -11.69 24.07
N LYS A 288 -9.37 -10.83 24.76
CA LYS A 288 -8.75 -11.19 26.05
C LYS A 288 -9.84 -11.45 27.10
N MET A 289 -10.79 -10.54 27.26
CA MET A 289 -11.92 -10.67 28.19
C MET A 289 -12.75 -11.93 27.92
N LYS A 290 -13.08 -12.21 26.65
CA LYS A 290 -13.80 -13.44 26.25
C LYS A 290 -13.01 -14.72 26.61
N LYS A 291 -11.68 -14.72 26.47
CA LYS A 291 -10.85 -15.87 26.86
C LYS A 291 -10.78 -16.03 28.39
N GLN A 292 -10.67 -14.92 29.11
CA GLN A 292 -10.62 -14.90 30.56
C GLN A 292 -11.96 -15.36 31.17
N SER A 293 -13.08 -14.82 30.70
CA SER A 293 -14.43 -15.25 31.10
C SER A 293 -14.66 -16.74 30.82
N LYS A 294 -14.25 -17.27 29.65
CA LYS A 294 -14.30 -18.72 29.38
C LYS A 294 -13.42 -19.54 30.32
N ARG A 295 -12.28 -19.00 30.76
CA ARG A 295 -11.41 -19.68 31.72
C ARG A 295 -12.07 -19.75 33.09
N GLU A 296 -12.68 -18.66 33.53
CA GLU A 296 -13.43 -18.57 34.79
C GLU A 296 -14.62 -19.53 34.81
N GLU A 297 -15.44 -19.54 33.75
CA GLU A 297 -16.57 -20.46 33.59
C GLU A 297 -16.12 -21.93 33.65
N ASN A 298 -15.01 -22.29 32.97
CA ASN A 298 -14.47 -23.65 33.01
C ASN A 298 -13.92 -24.03 34.39
N ILE A 299 -13.30 -23.09 35.11
CA ILE A 299 -12.82 -23.31 36.48
C ILE A 299 -14.02 -23.52 37.41
N GLU A 300 -15.06 -22.71 37.28
CA GLU A 300 -16.29 -22.83 38.07
C GLU A 300 -17.00 -24.16 37.79
N LYS A 301 -17.12 -24.56 36.52
CA LYS A 301 -17.67 -25.87 36.14
C LYS A 301 -16.88 -27.02 36.77
N ARG A 302 -15.53 -26.98 36.74
CA ARG A 302 -14.69 -27.98 37.41
C ARG A 302 -14.87 -27.98 38.93
N ARG A 303 -15.10 -26.83 39.55
CA ARG A 303 -15.42 -26.73 40.98
C ARG A 303 -16.78 -27.39 41.28
N LYS A 304 -17.82 -27.09 40.50
CA LYS A 304 -19.15 -27.71 40.58
C LYS A 304 -19.08 -29.22 40.39
N GLU A 305 -18.43 -29.71 39.33
CA GLU A 305 -18.24 -31.15 39.07
C GLU A 305 -17.52 -31.88 40.22
N LYS A 306 -16.55 -31.25 40.90
CA LYS A 306 -15.91 -31.83 42.08
C LYS A 306 -16.88 -31.95 43.25
N VAL A 307 -17.70 -30.93 43.48
CA VAL A 307 -18.77 -30.95 44.49
C VAL A 307 -19.80 -32.01 44.15
N ASP A 308 -20.28 -32.06 42.91
CA ASP A 308 -21.25 -33.05 42.42
C ASP A 308 -20.73 -34.48 42.52
N LYS A 309 -19.45 -34.72 42.20
CA LYS A 309 -18.80 -36.04 42.39
C LYS A 309 -18.71 -36.43 43.86
N LYS A 310 -18.43 -35.49 44.78
CA LYS A 310 -18.46 -35.75 46.23
C LYS A 310 -19.88 -36.10 46.67
N ILE A 311 -20.87 -35.35 46.20
CA ILE A 311 -22.29 -35.60 46.47
C ILE A 311 -22.70 -36.99 45.94
N ALA A 312 -22.40 -37.32 44.69
CA ALA A 312 -22.74 -38.63 44.11
C ALA A 312 -22.08 -39.80 44.84
N LYS A 313 -20.81 -39.67 45.27
CA LYS A 313 -20.14 -40.68 46.09
C LYS A 313 -20.80 -40.87 47.46
N SER A 314 -21.23 -39.78 48.10
CA SER A 314 -21.97 -39.86 49.37
C SER A 314 -23.33 -40.52 49.20
N LYS A 315 -24.08 -40.23 48.12
CA LYS A 315 -25.35 -40.90 47.80
C LYS A 315 -25.19 -42.41 47.62
N LYS A 316 -24.16 -42.86 46.89
CA LYS A 316 -23.86 -44.30 46.69
C LYS A 316 -23.53 -45.04 47.98
N LYS A 317 -23.02 -44.35 49.00
CA LYS A 317 -22.72 -44.92 50.33
C LYS A 317 -23.93 -44.86 51.27
N GLY A 318 -25.12 -44.50 50.79
CA GLY A 318 -26.32 -44.37 51.62
C GLY A 318 -26.27 -43.17 52.59
N ARG A 319 -25.33 -42.23 52.44
CA ARG A 319 -25.29 -41.04 53.29
C ARG A 319 -26.33 -40.03 52.80
N VAL A 320 -27.28 -39.69 53.67
CA VAL A 320 -28.25 -38.62 53.43
C VAL A 320 -27.51 -37.30 53.26
N ILE A 321 -27.61 -36.68 52.09
CA ILE A 321 -27.03 -35.37 51.83
C ILE A 321 -28.14 -34.36 52.01
N LEU A 322 -28.16 -33.70 53.16
CA LEU A 322 -28.95 -32.49 53.38
C LEU A 322 -28.49 -31.46 52.35
N ALA A 323 -29.41 -31.07 51.46
CA ALA A 323 -29.17 -30.00 50.49
C ALA A 323 -28.71 -28.75 51.25
N LYS A 324 -27.63 -28.11 50.77
CA LYS A 324 -27.14 -26.86 51.34
C LYS A 324 -28.29 -25.84 51.27
N LYS A 325 -28.75 -25.39 52.44
CA LYS A 325 -29.69 -24.27 52.59
C LYS A 325 -29.15 -23.07 51.80
N LYS A 326 -30.06 -22.36 51.13
CA LYS A 326 -29.83 -21.24 50.19
C LYS A 326 -28.74 -20.28 50.66
#